data_AF-A0A7W0V4D7-F1
#
_entry.id   AF-A0A7W0V4D7-F1
#
_cell.length_a   1.000
_cell.length_b   1.000
_cell.length_c   1.000
_cell.angle_alpha   90.00
_cell.angle_beta   90.00
_cell.angle_gamma   90.00
#
_symmetry.space_group_name_H-M   'P 1'
#
loop_
_entity.id
_entity.type
_entity.pdbx_description
1 polymer ?
#
loop_
_entity_poly.entity_id
_entity_poly.type
_entity_poly.pdbx_seq_one_letter_code
_entity_poly.pdbx_strand_id
1 'polypeptide(L)'
;EFAEQYPVLTFASGPTNSMRGAAFLSGLKDAMVVDVGGTTSDVGALTHGFPREASVAVDIGGVRTNFRMPDVYSFGLGGGSLVRQDPLRIGPQSVGYRITEEARVFGGDTLTTTDIAVAAGVTEIGDAARVSDLDRSLVAATMDRIQEMTETAVDRMKTSAEPIPVIVVGGGSILIARPVAGASEMVKPEHFEAANAVGAAIAQISGEVDRVYALDSLSRDAAVDDAKSEATAKAIAAGADPGTIQIVDVEDVPLAYLPGNATRIRVKAVGDLALAGVI
;
A
#
# COMPACT_ATOMS: atom_id res chain seq x y z
N GLU A 1 3.44 -24.28 -4.10
CA GLU A 1 4.71 -24.56 -4.77
C GLU A 1 5.61 -23.33 -4.95
N PHE A 2 5.34 -22.37 -5.85
CA PHE A 2 6.26 -21.22 -6.04
C PHE A 2 6.49 -20.39 -4.76
N ALA A 3 5.41 -20.03 -4.05
CA ALA A 3 5.53 -19.30 -2.77
C ALA A 3 6.25 -20.10 -1.66
N GLU A 4 6.25 -21.43 -1.73
CA GLU A 4 6.98 -22.29 -0.79
C GLU A 4 8.47 -22.33 -1.10
N GLN A 5 8.84 -22.27 -2.39
CA GLN A 5 10.23 -22.19 -2.84
C GLN A 5 10.83 -20.78 -2.62
N TYR A 6 10.00 -19.74 -2.72
CA TYR A 6 10.42 -18.33 -2.62
C TYR A 6 9.58 -17.53 -1.61
N PRO A 7 9.54 -17.92 -0.33
CA PRO A 7 8.68 -17.27 0.67
C PRO A 7 9.02 -15.79 0.88
N VAL A 8 10.27 -15.39 0.62
CA VAL A 8 10.70 -13.99 0.73
C VAL A 8 9.95 -13.05 -0.21
N LEU A 9 9.43 -13.55 -1.34
CA LEU A 9 8.62 -12.76 -2.28
C LEU A 9 7.21 -12.47 -1.77
N THR A 10 6.82 -13.05 -0.62
CA THR A 10 5.53 -12.78 0.04
C THR A 10 5.62 -11.63 1.05
N PHE A 11 6.81 -11.10 1.31
CA PHE A 11 7.01 -9.98 2.20
C PHE A 11 6.30 -8.74 1.66
N ALA A 12 5.69 -7.96 2.55
CA ALA A 12 4.87 -6.80 2.21
C ALA A 12 3.69 -7.09 1.24
N SER A 13 3.23 -8.35 1.15
CA SER A 13 2.03 -8.70 0.37
C SER A 13 0.77 -8.00 0.87
N GLY A 14 0.63 -7.79 2.18
CA GLY A 14 -0.47 -7.04 2.78
C GLY A 14 -0.63 -5.64 2.19
N PRO A 15 0.35 -4.73 2.39
CA PRO A 15 0.30 -3.39 1.82
C PRO A 15 0.15 -3.38 0.29
N THR A 16 0.84 -4.30 -0.42
CA THR A 16 0.73 -4.45 -1.88
C THR A 16 -0.71 -4.73 -2.30
N ASN A 17 -1.37 -5.69 -1.65
CA ASN A 17 -2.75 -6.05 -1.94
C ASN A 17 -3.69 -4.90 -1.63
N SER A 18 -3.55 -4.24 -0.47
CA SER A 18 -4.40 -3.09 -0.12
C SER A 18 -4.29 -1.97 -1.16
N MET A 19 -3.08 -1.63 -1.62
CA MET A 19 -2.87 -0.63 -2.68
C MET A 19 -3.47 -1.05 -4.02
N ARG A 20 -3.31 -2.32 -4.41
CA ARG A 20 -3.90 -2.86 -5.64
C ARG A 20 -5.42 -2.87 -5.59
N GLY A 21 -6.01 -3.26 -4.46
CA GLY A 21 -7.44 -3.19 -4.25
C GLY A 21 -7.95 -1.75 -4.22
N ALA A 22 -7.21 -0.82 -3.60
CA ALA A 22 -7.55 0.60 -3.62
C ALA A 22 -7.59 1.17 -5.05
N ALA A 23 -6.60 0.83 -5.88
CA ALA A 23 -6.58 1.22 -7.29
C ALA A 23 -7.78 0.66 -8.06
N PHE A 24 -8.12 -0.62 -7.82
CA PHE A 24 -9.25 -1.28 -8.46
C PHE A 24 -10.60 -0.67 -8.04
N LEU A 25 -10.81 -0.49 -6.74
CA LEU A 25 -12.07 0.02 -6.17
C LEU A 25 -12.31 1.50 -6.50
N SER A 26 -11.25 2.31 -6.58
CA SER A 26 -11.35 3.74 -6.91
C SER A 26 -11.30 4.03 -8.41
N GLY A 27 -10.74 3.12 -9.21
CA GLY A 27 -10.42 3.36 -10.62
C GLY A 27 -9.22 4.29 -10.85
N LEU A 28 -8.57 4.78 -9.79
CA LEU A 28 -7.42 5.67 -9.88
C LEU A 28 -6.12 4.86 -10.00
N LYS A 29 -5.29 5.24 -10.97
CA LYS A 29 -4.01 4.57 -11.26
C LYS A 29 -2.80 5.30 -10.66
N ASP A 30 -2.91 6.60 -10.47
CA ASP A 30 -1.84 7.45 -9.95
C ASP A 30 -2.39 8.23 -8.75
N ALA A 31 -2.06 7.76 -7.55
CA ALA A 31 -2.64 8.25 -6.31
C ALA A 31 -1.77 7.88 -5.10
N MET A 32 -1.94 8.58 -4.00
CA MET A 32 -1.51 8.12 -2.69
C MET A 32 -2.57 7.19 -2.11
N VAL A 33 -2.16 6.12 -1.45
CA VAL A 33 -3.06 5.21 -0.73
C VAL A 33 -2.74 5.28 0.75
N VAL A 34 -3.76 5.49 1.57
CA VAL A 34 -3.70 5.41 3.03
C VAL A 34 -4.57 4.23 3.46
N ASP A 35 -3.94 3.11 3.80
CA ASP A 35 -4.61 1.94 4.37
C ASP A 35 -4.57 2.01 5.89
N VAL A 36 -5.72 2.23 6.52
CA VAL A 36 -5.83 2.33 7.98
C VAL A 36 -6.43 1.04 8.52
N GLY A 37 -5.62 0.27 9.23
CA GLY A 37 -6.02 -0.96 9.89
C GLY A 37 -6.52 -0.77 11.33
N GLY A 38 -6.58 -1.87 12.08
CA GLY A 38 -6.89 -1.85 13.52
C GLY A 38 -5.72 -1.44 14.41
N THR A 39 -4.48 -1.58 13.94
CA THR A 39 -3.25 -1.35 14.72
C THR A 39 -2.35 -0.30 14.12
N THR A 40 -2.25 -0.29 12.80
CA THR A 40 -1.25 0.41 12.01
C THR A 40 -1.90 1.00 10.77
N SER A 41 -1.27 2.03 10.25
CA SER A 41 -1.60 2.65 8.98
C SER A 41 -0.40 2.54 8.05
N ASP A 42 -0.67 2.24 6.79
CA ASP A 42 0.33 2.13 5.73
C ASP A 42 0.04 3.18 4.66
N VAL A 43 1.05 3.96 4.29
CA VAL A 43 0.96 4.93 3.19
C VAL A 43 1.90 4.54 2.07
N GLY A 44 1.36 4.42 0.86
CA GLY A 44 2.13 4.09 -0.34
C GLY A 44 1.67 4.92 -1.54
N ALA A 45 2.50 5.00 -2.56
CA ALA A 45 2.16 5.65 -3.82
C ALA A 45 1.79 4.60 -4.88
N LEU A 46 0.77 4.89 -5.68
CA LEU A 46 0.44 4.18 -6.90
C LEU A 46 1.03 4.92 -8.10
N THR A 47 1.56 4.16 -9.05
CA THR A 47 1.99 4.63 -10.36
C THR A 47 1.49 3.64 -11.38
N HIS A 48 0.70 4.10 -12.35
CA HIS A 48 0.05 3.26 -13.37
C HIS A 48 -0.78 2.08 -12.79
N GLY A 49 -1.32 2.24 -11.59
CA GLY A 49 -2.11 1.24 -10.87
C GLY A 49 -1.28 0.22 -10.09
N PHE A 50 0.05 0.36 -10.05
CA PHE A 50 0.94 -0.51 -9.27
C PHE A 50 1.59 0.27 -8.12
N PRO A 51 1.85 -0.38 -6.98
CA PRO A 51 2.64 0.24 -5.91
C PRO A 51 4.02 0.66 -6.43
N ARG A 52 4.42 1.89 -6.14
CA ARG A 52 5.75 2.39 -6.45
C ARG A 52 6.78 1.56 -5.67
N GLU A 53 7.77 1.01 -6.38
CA GLU A 53 8.85 0.25 -5.74
C GLU A 53 9.82 1.18 -5.00
N ALA A 54 10.39 0.69 -3.89
CA ALA A 54 11.46 1.40 -3.19
C ALA A 54 12.71 1.55 -4.08
N SER A 55 13.18 2.80 -4.22
CA SER A 55 14.38 3.12 -5.00
C SER A 55 15.67 2.76 -4.27
N VAL A 56 15.62 2.62 -2.94
CA VAL A 56 16.74 2.26 -2.08
C VAL A 56 16.60 0.84 -1.54
N ALA A 57 17.74 0.22 -1.23
CA ALA A 57 17.79 -1.08 -0.58
C ALA A 57 16.99 -1.06 0.73
N VAL A 58 16.10 -2.04 0.91
CA VAL A 58 15.20 -2.15 2.05
C VAL A 58 15.83 -3.01 3.14
N ASP A 59 15.71 -2.59 4.39
CA ASP A 59 16.13 -3.36 5.57
C ASP A 59 15.00 -4.29 6.03
N ILE A 60 15.27 -5.59 6.10
CA ILE A 60 14.35 -6.59 6.63
C ILE A 60 15.05 -7.32 7.77
N GLY A 61 14.55 -7.16 8.99
CA GLY A 61 15.10 -7.85 10.17
C GLY A 61 16.55 -7.49 10.48
N GLY A 62 17.01 -6.28 10.13
CA GLY A 62 18.40 -5.83 10.27
C GLY A 62 19.30 -6.20 9.08
N VAL A 63 18.73 -6.79 8.02
CA VAL A 63 19.45 -7.17 6.81
C VAL A 63 19.07 -6.24 5.68
N ARG A 64 20.06 -5.53 5.16
CA ARG A 64 19.89 -4.71 3.96
C ARG A 64 19.79 -5.60 2.72
N THR A 65 18.65 -5.55 2.04
CA THR A 65 18.35 -6.35 0.87
C THR A 65 18.20 -5.50 -0.38
N ASN A 66 18.43 -6.08 -1.55
CA ASN A 66 18.13 -5.48 -2.85
C ASN A 66 16.73 -5.88 -3.35
N PHE A 67 15.84 -6.35 -2.46
CA PHE A 67 14.48 -6.68 -2.85
C PHE A 67 13.73 -5.43 -3.26
N ARG A 68 12.98 -5.59 -4.34
CA ARG A 68 12.09 -4.58 -4.88
C ARG A 68 10.72 -4.81 -4.24
N MET A 69 10.50 -4.09 -3.14
CA MET A 69 9.26 -4.09 -2.38
C MET A 69 8.54 -2.75 -2.58
N PRO A 70 7.23 -2.68 -2.36
CA PRO A 70 6.54 -1.40 -2.37
C PRO A 70 7.16 -0.44 -1.36
N ASP A 71 7.32 0.81 -1.78
CA ASP A 71 7.72 1.92 -0.93
C ASP A 71 6.54 2.30 -0.03
N VAL A 72 6.59 1.86 1.23
CA VAL A 72 5.51 2.03 2.20
C VAL A 72 6.05 2.70 3.46
N TYR A 73 5.35 3.73 3.90
CA TYR A 73 5.54 4.32 5.22
C TYR A 73 4.47 3.84 6.19
N SER A 74 4.87 3.00 7.14
CA SER A 74 4.01 2.48 8.19
C SER A 74 4.12 3.30 9.48
N PHE A 75 3.00 3.58 10.12
CA PHE A 75 2.97 4.29 11.40
C PHE A 75 1.87 3.76 12.34
N GLY A 76 2.06 3.96 13.64
CA GLY A 76 1.23 3.40 14.71
C GLY A 76 -0.09 4.13 14.91
N LEU A 77 -0.97 4.08 13.90
CA LEU A 77 -2.34 4.60 13.93
C LEU A 77 -3.28 3.55 13.34
N GLY A 78 -4.27 3.12 14.11
CA GLY A 78 -5.36 2.28 13.64
C GLY A 78 -6.53 2.39 14.60
N GLY A 79 -7.65 1.72 14.33
CA GLY A 79 -8.88 1.84 15.15
C GLY A 79 -8.71 1.47 16.63
N GLY A 80 -7.79 0.55 16.94
CA GLY A 80 -7.50 0.10 18.30
C GLY A 80 -6.31 0.82 18.95
N SER A 81 -5.71 1.82 18.30
CA SER A 81 -4.58 2.56 18.88
C SER A 81 -4.98 3.24 20.19
N LEU A 82 -4.17 3.04 21.23
CA LEU A 82 -4.43 3.63 22.55
C LEU A 82 -4.29 5.15 22.48
N VAL A 83 -5.20 5.85 23.15
CA VAL A 83 -5.14 7.30 23.34
C VAL A 83 -4.76 7.58 24.79
N ARG A 84 -3.59 8.20 24.99
CA ARG A 84 -3.10 8.63 26.31
C ARG A 84 -3.18 10.13 26.43
N GLN A 85 -3.58 10.58 27.61
CA GLN A 85 -3.64 11.98 27.98
C GLN A 85 -2.34 12.38 28.72
N ASP A 86 -1.99 13.67 28.67
CA ASP A 86 -0.89 14.30 29.44
C ASP A 86 0.51 13.66 29.31
N PRO A 87 1.23 13.91 28.19
CA PRO A 87 0.77 14.62 26.99
C PRO A 87 -0.07 13.73 26.08
N LEU A 88 -0.90 14.35 25.22
CA LEU A 88 -1.68 13.62 24.22
C LEU A 88 -0.77 12.76 23.33
N ARG A 89 -1.00 11.45 23.34
CA ARG A 89 -0.27 10.47 22.51
C ARG A 89 -1.23 9.44 21.96
N ILE A 90 -1.07 9.12 20.68
CA ILE A 90 -1.82 8.07 19.97
C ILE A 90 -0.84 6.96 19.61
N GLY A 91 -1.16 5.73 19.99
CA GLY A 91 -0.31 4.58 19.71
C GLY A 91 1.09 4.70 20.36
N PRO A 92 2.09 3.94 19.87
CA PRO A 92 1.97 2.90 18.85
C PRO A 92 1.29 1.62 19.37
N GLN A 93 1.04 1.52 20.68
CA GLN A 93 0.32 0.40 21.27
C GLN A 93 -1.13 0.41 20.82
N SER A 94 -1.67 -0.77 20.53
CA SER A 94 -3.04 -1.00 20.13
C SER A 94 -3.59 -2.23 20.84
N VAL A 95 -4.90 -2.23 21.10
CA VAL A 95 -5.63 -3.40 21.60
C VAL A 95 -5.80 -4.48 20.53
N GLY A 96 -5.56 -4.13 19.26
CA GLY A 96 -5.54 -5.05 18.13
C GLY A 96 -6.85 -5.82 17.97
N TYR A 97 -6.76 -7.15 17.85
CA TYR A 97 -7.93 -8.02 17.69
C TYR A 97 -8.88 -7.99 18.90
N ARG A 98 -8.43 -7.52 20.07
CA ARG A 98 -9.23 -7.41 21.30
C ARG A 98 -10.04 -6.11 21.37
N ILE A 99 -10.15 -5.35 20.27
CA ILE A 99 -10.88 -4.08 20.25
C ILE A 99 -12.33 -4.22 20.72
N THR A 100 -13.00 -5.32 20.37
CA THR A 100 -14.39 -5.59 20.78
C THR A 100 -14.54 -5.95 22.26
N GLU A 101 -13.44 -6.19 22.96
CA GLU A 101 -13.43 -6.53 24.40
C GLU A 101 -12.87 -5.37 25.23
N GLU A 102 -11.81 -4.71 24.75
CA GLU A 102 -11.06 -3.73 25.54
C GLU A 102 -11.47 -2.28 25.28
N ALA A 103 -12.01 -1.93 24.10
CA ALA A 103 -12.38 -0.54 23.80
C ALA A 103 -13.67 -0.12 24.51
N ARG A 104 -13.77 1.16 24.87
CA ARG A 104 -14.88 1.69 25.68
C ARG A 104 -16.23 1.57 25.00
N VAL A 105 -16.32 1.82 23.69
CA VAL A 105 -17.58 1.69 22.92
C VAL A 105 -18.14 0.26 22.91
N PHE A 106 -17.32 -0.76 23.18
CA PHE A 106 -17.76 -2.14 23.31
C PHE A 106 -17.91 -2.60 24.77
N GLY A 107 -17.62 -1.72 25.73
CA GLY A 107 -17.79 -1.98 27.16
C GLY A 107 -16.53 -2.36 27.91
N GLY A 108 -15.35 -2.25 27.28
CA GLY A 108 -14.07 -2.30 27.97
C GLY A 108 -13.68 -0.97 28.61
N ASP A 109 -12.46 -0.93 29.16
CA ASP A 109 -11.94 0.22 29.93
C ASP A 109 -10.81 0.98 29.22
N THR A 110 -10.39 0.54 28.03
CA THR A 110 -9.26 1.13 27.31
C THR A 110 -9.75 2.19 26.32
N LEU A 111 -9.26 3.42 26.44
CA LEU A 111 -9.54 4.48 25.48
C LEU A 111 -8.73 4.28 24.18
N THR A 112 -9.43 4.17 23.06
CA THR A 112 -8.91 3.95 21.71
C THR A 112 -9.32 5.06 20.75
N THR A 113 -8.70 5.10 19.57
CA THR A 113 -9.09 6.04 18.50
C THR A 113 -10.49 5.77 17.95
N THR A 114 -10.99 4.53 17.99
CA THR A 114 -12.40 4.23 17.64
C THR A 114 -13.36 4.90 18.62
N ASP A 115 -13.05 4.88 19.92
CA ASP A 115 -13.86 5.57 20.94
C ASP A 115 -13.95 7.08 20.66
N ILE A 116 -12.83 7.69 20.28
CA ILE A 116 -12.75 9.10 19.90
C ILE A 116 -13.54 9.38 18.63
N ALA A 117 -13.46 8.53 17.61
CA ALA A 117 -14.19 8.69 16.36
C ALA A 117 -15.71 8.63 16.58
N VAL A 118 -16.17 7.71 17.45
CA VAL A 118 -17.59 7.61 17.84
C VAL A 118 -18.01 8.85 18.64
N ALA A 119 -17.20 9.28 19.62
CA ALA A 119 -17.49 10.49 20.40
C ALA A 119 -17.46 11.79 19.55
N ALA A 120 -16.67 11.82 18.48
CA ALA A 120 -16.63 12.90 17.50
C ALA A 120 -17.83 12.89 16.54
N GLY A 121 -18.63 11.81 16.54
CA GLY A 121 -19.78 11.65 15.64
C GLY A 121 -19.40 11.40 14.18
N VAL A 122 -18.18 10.93 13.90
CA VAL A 122 -17.74 10.63 12.53
C VAL A 122 -18.04 9.19 12.10
N THR A 123 -18.49 8.34 13.04
CA THR A 123 -18.83 6.93 12.79
C THR A 123 -19.82 6.40 13.84
N GLU A 124 -20.57 5.38 13.46
CA GLU A 124 -21.55 4.69 14.32
C GLU A 124 -21.07 3.25 14.59
N ILE A 125 -20.23 3.09 15.61
CA ILE A 125 -19.67 1.78 16.01
C ILE A 125 -19.86 1.58 17.51
N GLY A 126 -20.32 0.39 17.89
CA GLY A 126 -20.55 0.06 19.30
C GLY A 126 -21.65 0.94 19.93
N ASP A 127 -21.50 1.22 21.22
CA ASP A 127 -22.45 2.01 22.00
C ASP A 127 -21.90 3.41 22.29
N ALA A 128 -22.43 4.41 21.60
CA ALA A 128 -22.03 5.81 21.75
C ALA A 128 -22.28 6.37 23.17
N ALA A 129 -23.21 5.79 23.94
CA ALA A 129 -23.45 6.24 25.31
C ALA A 129 -22.23 6.02 26.21
N ARG A 130 -21.38 5.02 25.91
CA ARG A 130 -20.19 4.65 26.69
C ARG A 130 -19.01 5.61 26.55
N VAL A 131 -19.07 6.49 25.56
CA VAL A 131 -18.05 7.51 25.28
C VAL A 131 -18.61 8.93 25.33
N SER A 132 -19.86 9.08 25.76
CA SER A 132 -20.54 10.38 25.88
C SER A 132 -19.97 11.27 26.99
N ASP A 133 -19.24 10.68 27.94
CA ASP A 133 -18.53 11.35 29.04
C ASP A 133 -17.17 11.93 28.63
N LEU A 134 -16.68 11.62 27.41
CA LEU A 134 -15.38 12.13 26.96
C LEU A 134 -15.40 13.65 26.80
N ASP A 135 -14.34 14.28 27.29
CA ASP A 135 -14.15 15.72 27.17
C ASP A 135 -14.04 16.13 25.69
N ARG A 136 -14.82 17.14 25.29
CA ARG A 136 -14.89 17.59 23.89
C ARG A 136 -13.55 18.14 23.39
N SER A 137 -12.75 18.77 24.24
CA SER A 137 -11.44 19.29 23.88
C SER A 137 -10.45 18.14 23.62
N LEU A 138 -10.52 17.06 24.41
CA LEU A 138 -9.74 15.85 24.15
C LEU A 138 -10.12 15.20 22.81
N VAL A 139 -11.43 15.05 22.55
CA VAL A 139 -11.92 14.47 21.29
C VAL A 139 -11.41 15.29 20.10
N ALA A 140 -11.60 16.61 20.13
CA ALA A 140 -11.14 17.50 19.07
C ALA A 140 -9.62 17.44 18.87
N ALA A 141 -8.84 17.57 19.96
CA ALA A 141 -7.38 17.52 19.90
C ALA A 141 -6.86 16.17 19.37
N THR A 142 -7.54 15.07 19.71
CA THR A 142 -7.18 13.74 19.21
C THR A 142 -7.49 13.60 17.72
N MET A 143 -8.65 14.08 17.26
CA MET A 143 -8.97 14.07 15.82
C MET A 143 -8.04 14.99 15.00
N ASP A 144 -7.60 16.12 15.57
CA ASP A 144 -6.58 16.96 14.96
C ASP A 144 -5.22 16.27 14.90
N ARG A 145 -4.83 15.55 15.95
CA ARG A 145 -3.59 14.79 15.95
C ARG A 145 -3.60 13.63 14.96
N ILE A 146 -4.72 12.92 14.80
CA ILE A 146 -4.92 11.88 13.79
C ILE A 146 -4.72 12.47 12.39
N GLN A 147 -5.38 13.59 12.10
CA GLN A 147 -5.26 14.27 10.82
C GLN A 147 -3.81 14.66 10.51
N GLU A 148 -3.12 15.30 11.47
CA GLU A 148 -1.73 15.71 11.33
C GLU A 148 -0.80 14.51 11.06
N MET A 149 -1.01 13.38 11.75
CA MET A 149 -0.24 12.15 11.52
C MET A 149 -0.43 11.64 10.10
N THR A 150 -1.66 11.64 9.58
CA THR A 150 -1.96 11.21 8.21
C THR A 150 -1.40 12.16 7.17
N GLU A 151 -1.54 13.48 7.36
CA GLU A 151 -0.98 14.49 6.45
C GLU A 151 0.54 14.40 6.38
N THR A 152 1.20 14.26 7.53
CA THR A 152 2.67 14.06 7.60
C THR A 152 3.08 12.78 6.87
N ALA A 153 2.33 11.70 7.02
CA ALA A 153 2.61 10.42 6.36
C ALA A 153 2.45 10.50 4.84
N VAL A 154 1.40 11.18 4.36
CA VAL A 154 1.17 11.43 2.93
C VAL A 154 2.27 12.32 2.36
N ASP A 155 2.57 13.45 3.00
CA ASP A 155 3.60 14.39 2.55
C ASP A 155 4.98 13.72 2.44
N ARG A 156 5.35 12.91 3.44
CA ARG A 156 6.60 12.13 3.43
C ARG A 156 6.75 11.20 2.22
N MET A 157 5.63 10.69 1.69
CA MET A 157 5.63 9.74 0.59
C MET A 157 5.52 10.40 -0.80
N LYS A 158 5.10 11.66 -0.85
CA LYS A 158 5.06 12.43 -2.10
C LYS A 158 6.47 12.68 -2.63
N THR A 159 6.60 12.67 -3.95
CA THR A 159 7.86 12.98 -4.65
C THR A 159 7.94 14.42 -5.12
N SER A 160 6.82 15.14 -5.13
CA SER A 160 6.74 16.55 -5.48
C SER A 160 5.70 17.26 -4.62
N ALA A 161 5.68 18.58 -4.64
CA ALA A 161 4.67 19.37 -3.93
C ALA A 161 3.29 19.35 -4.62
N GLU A 162 3.20 18.83 -5.85
CA GLU A 162 1.96 18.86 -6.63
C GLU A 162 0.84 18.07 -5.93
N PRO A 163 -0.41 18.58 -5.92
CA PRO A 163 -1.54 17.82 -5.40
C PRO A 163 -1.77 16.53 -6.20
N ILE A 164 -1.95 15.42 -5.50
CA ILE A 164 -2.24 14.10 -6.07
C ILE A 164 -3.48 13.51 -5.35
N PRO A 165 -4.32 12.69 -6.00
CA PRO A 165 -5.44 12.07 -5.31
C PRO A 165 -4.97 11.21 -4.14
N VAL A 166 -5.74 11.20 -3.04
CA VAL A 166 -5.53 10.31 -1.90
C VAL A 166 -6.70 9.35 -1.80
N ILE A 167 -6.44 8.05 -1.86
CA ILE A 167 -7.41 6.98 -1.65
C ILE A 167 -7.28 6.50 -0.20
N VAL A 168 -8.37 6.49 0.55
CA VAL A 168 -8.39 6.01 1.93
C VAL A 168 -9.13 4.68 1.99
N VAL A 169 -8.45 3.63 2.46
CA VAL A 169 -8.98 2.26 2.57
C VAL A 169 -8.71 1.66 3.95
N GLY A 170 -9.23 0.45 4.18
CA GLY A 170 -9.09 -0.26 5.44
C GLY A 170 -10.21 0.03 6.43
N GLY A 171 -10.46 -0.90 7.35
CA GLY A 171 -11.54 -0.79 8.33
C GLY A 171 -11.39 0.40 9.30
N GLY A 172 -10.16 0.85 9.54
CA GLY A 172 -9.86 2.04 10.35
C GLY A 172 -9.96 3.36 9.58
N SER A 173 -10.28 3.36 8.29
CA SER A 173 -10.42 4.58 7.47
C SER A 173 -11.47 5.56 7.99
N ILE A 174 -12.33 5.14 8.92
CA ILE A 174 -13.26 5.99 9.67
C ILE A 174 -12.53 7.11 10.45
N LEU A 175 -11.25 6.93 10.76
CA LEU A 175 -10.43 7.91 11.48
C LEU A 175 -10.10 9.14 10.61
N ILE A 176 -10.12 8.99 9.28
CA ILE A 176 -9.80 10.06 8.33
C ILE A 176 -11.11 10.68 7.82
N ALA A 177 -11.65 11.61 8.61
CA ALA A 177 -12.96 12.22 8.37
C ALA A 177 -12.91 13.54 7.59
N ARG A 178 -11.71 14.10 7.37
CA ARG A 178 -11.50 15.39 6.70
C ARG A 178 -10.59 15.22 5.48
N PRO A 179 -10.70 16.10 4.47
CA PRO A 179 -9.76 16.12 3.35
C PRO A 179 -8.31 16.21 3.84
N VAL A 180 -7.41 15.45 3.22
CA VAL A 180 -5.99 15.44 3.54
C VAL A 180 -5.31 16.66 2.90
N ALA A 181 -4.62 17.48 3.69
CA ALA A 181 -3.87 18.61 3.16
C ALA A 181 -2.84 18.16 2.09
N GLY A 182 -2.78 18.89 0.97
CA GLY A 182 -1.86 18.58 -0.13
C GLY A 182 -2.33 17.46 -1.08
N ALA A 183 -3.53 16.91 -0.86
CA ALA A 183 -4.23 16.05 -1.82
C ALA A 183 -5.03 16.91 -2.84
N SER A 184 -5.14 16.44 -4.08
CA SER A 184 -6.06 17.07 -5.06
C SER A 184 -7.51 16.76 -4.75
N GLU A 185 -7.77 15.55 -4.28
CA GLU A 185 -9.04 15.04 -3.81
C GLU A 185 -8.83 13.90 -2.82
N MET A 186 -9.83 13.61 -2.01
CA MET A 186 -9.85 12.45 -1.13
C MET A 186 -10.97 11.51 -1.57
N VAL A 187 -10.61 10.29 -1.93
CA VAL A 187 -11.52 9.25 -2.40
C VAL A 187 -11.60 8.14 -1.36
N LYS A 188 -12.81 7.82 -0.92
CA LYS A 188 -13.10 6.65 -0.11
C LYS A 188 -14.05 5.75 -0.92
N PRO A 189 -13.53 4.74 -1.63
CA PRO A 189 -14.33 3.96 -2.56
C PRO A 189 -15.35 3.08 -1.82
N GLU A 190 -16.34 2.55 -2.54
CA GLU A 190 -17.20 1.50 -2.00
C GLU A 190 -16.36 0.27 -1.61
N HIS A 191 -16.76 -0.43 -0.56
CA HIS A 191 -16.06 -1.61 -0.04
C HIS A 191 -14.59 -1.36 0.36
N PHE A 192 -14.26 -0.13 0.77
CA PHE A 192 -12.92 0.27 1.19
C PHE A 192 -12.31 -0.65 2.27
N GLU A 193 -13.14 -1.26 3.11
CA GLU A 193 -12.76 -2.20 4.16
C GLU A 193 -12.21 -3.53 3.62
N ALA A 194 -12.58 -3.89 2.39
CA ALA A 194 -12.20 -5.13 1.74
C ALA A 194 -11.04 -4.96 0.73
N ALA A 195 -10.43 -3.76 0.64
CA ALA A 195 -9.38 -3.46 -0.33
C ALA A 195 -8.25 -4.50 -0.34
N ASN A 196 -7.80 -4.97 0.82
CA ASN A 196 -6.77 -6.01 0.91
C ASN A 196 -7.22 -7.34 0.24
N ALA A 197 -8.43 -7.80 0.55
CA ALA A 197 -8.98 -9.03 0.00
C ALA A 197 -9.23 -8.92 -1.51
N VAL A 198 -9.76 -7.76 -1.95
CA VAL A 198 -9.94 -7.46 -3.39
C VAL A 198 -8.60 -7.50 -4.10
N GLY A 199 -7.58 -6.82 -3.58
CA GLY A 199 -6.24 -6.80 -4.15
C GLY A 199 -5.60 -8.17 -4.28
N ALA A 200 -5.81 -9.04 -3.28
CA ALA A 200 -5.37 -10.44 -3.33
C ALA A 200 -6.13 -11.25 -4.41
N ALA A 201 -7.43 -11.00 -4.58
CA ALA A 201 -8.27 -11.72 -5.54
C ALA A 201 -8.02 -11.32 -7.00
N ILE A 202 -7.61 -10.07 -7.25
CA ILE A 202 -7.29 -9.56 -8.60
C ILE A 202 -5.79 -9.67 -8.95
N ALA A 203 -5.04 -10.48 -8.18
CA ALA A 203 -3.60 -10.62 -8.38
C ALA A 203 -3.31 -11.11 -9.81
N GLN A 204 -2.43 -10.36 -10.49
CA GLN A 204 -2.02 -10.65 -11.86
C GLN A 204 -0.79 -11.54 -11.87
N ILE A 205 -0.69 -12.39 -12.89
CA ILE A 205 0.47 -13.23 -13.14
C ILE A 205 1.57 -12.38 -13.77
N SER A 206 2.78 -12.43 -13.20
CA SER A 206 3.91 -11.62 -13.65
C SER A 206 5.05 -12.46 -14.24
N GLY A 207 5.72 -11.92 -15.25
CA GLY A 207 6.99 -12.39 -15.76
C GLY A 207 8.03 -11.29 -15.68
N GLU A 208 9.21 -11.61 -15.18
CA GLU A 208 10.30 -10.65 -15.00
C GLU A 208 11.59 -11.11 -15.69
N VAL A 209 12.28 -10.14 -16.28
CA VAL A 209 13.61 -10.30 -16.87
C VAL A 209 14.50 -9.24 -16.27
N ASP A 210 15.72 -9.64 -15.89
CA ASP A 210 16.78 -8.75 -15.42
C ASP A 210 18.09 -9.27 -15.98
N ARG A 211 18.63 -8.59 -17.00
CA ARG A 211 19.79 -9.06 -17.77
C ARG A 211 20.70 -7.92 -18.16
N VAL A 212 21.97 -8.24 -18.37
CA VAL A 212 22.95 -7.31 -18.92
C VAL A 212 23.11 -7.56 -20.42
N TYR A 213 22.91 -6.51 -21.21
CA TYR A 213 23.06 -6.49 -22.66
C TYR A 213 24.33 -5.72 -23.02
N ALA A 214 25.10 -6.22 -23.98
CA ALA A 214 26.17 -5.45 -24.62
C ALA A 214 25.61 -4.73 -25.84
N LEU A 215 25.57 -3.38 -25.79
CA LEU A 215 24.94 -2.57 -26.84
C LEU A 215 25.86 -2.33 -28.06
N ASP A 216 27.11 -2.82 -28.01
CA ASP A 216 28.01 -2.81 -29.16
C ASP A 216 27.54 -3.75 -30.29
N SER A 217 26.78 -4.79 -29.95
CA SER A 217 26.26 -5.80 -30.90
C SER A 217 24.75 -5.70 -31.14
N LEU A 218 24.02 -4.94 -30.32
CA LEU A 218 22.57 -4.82 -30.38
C LEU A 218 22.17 -3.38 -30.06
N SER A 219 21.24 -2.80 -30.84
CA SER A 219 20.69 -1.49 -30.50
C SER A 219 19.94 -1.53 -29.17
N ARG A 220 19.91 -0.41 -28.44
CA ARG A 220 19.17 -0.27 -27.19
C ARG A 220 17.70 -0.68 -27.34
N ASP A 221 17.04 -0.21 -28.39
CA ASP A 221 15.62 -0.51 -28.64
C ASP A 221 15.41 -2.02 -28.86
N ALA A 222 16.27 -2.66 -29.65
CA ALA A 222 16.21 -4.10 -29.86
C ALA A 222 16.49 -4.91 -28.58
N ALA A 223 17.37 -4.42 -27.70
CA ALA A 223 17.64 -5.05 -26.40
C ALA A 223 16.44 -4.93 -25.45
N VAL A 224 15.77 -3.78 -25.44
CA VAL A 224 14.53 -3.56 -24.68
C VAL A 224 13.40 -4.44 -25.20
N ASP A 225 13.25 -4.55 -26.52
CA ASP A 225 12.19 -5.35 -27.14
C ASP A 225 12.41 -6.86 -26.93
N ASP A 226 13.67 -7.32 -26.95
CA ASP A 226 14.04 -8.68 -26.56
C ASP A 226 13.66 -8.96 -25.09
N ALA A 227 14.03 -8.07 -24.16
CA ALA A 227 13.70 -8.21 -22.74
C ALA A 227 12.18 -8.20 -22.49
N LYS A 228 11.42 -7.34 -23.19
CA LYS A 228 9.95 -7.32 -23.15
C LYS A 228 9.33 -8.62 -23.64
N SER A 229 9.87 -9.17 -24.73
CA SER A 229 9.41 -10.43 -25.31
C SER A 229 9.66 -11.60 -24.36
N GLU A 230 10.85 -11.65 -23.74
CA GLU A 230 11.19 -12.68 -22.74
C GLU A 230 10.31 -12.55 -21.48
N ALA A 231 10.08 -11.34 -20.98
CA ALA A 231 9.22 -11.10 -19.81
C ALA A 231 7.77 -11.52 -20.07
N THR A 232 7.26 -11.20 -21.26
CA THR A 232 5.93 -11.63 -21.73
C THR A 232 5.84 -13.15 -21.79
N ALA A 233 6.83 -13.82 -22.39
CA ALA A 233 6.85 -15.28 -22.47
C ALA A 233 6.87 -15.94 -21.09
N LYS A 234 7.62 -15.38 -20.13
CA LYS A 234 7.63 -15.86 -18.74
C LYS A 234 6.27 -15.69 -18.06
N ALA A 235 5.61 -14.55 -18.25
CA ALA A 235 4.27 -14.32 -17.68
C ALA A 235 3.26 -15.34 -18.23
N ILE A 236 3.27 -15.57 -19.55
CA ILE A 236 2.40 -16.57 -20.20
C ILE A 236 2.71 -17.98 -19.70
N ALA A 237 4.00 -18.34 -19.60
CA ALA A 237 4.41 -19.65 -19.06
C ALA A 237 3.99 -19.84 -17.60
N ALA A 238 3.87 -18.76 -16.82
CA ALA A 238 3.36 -18.78 -15.46
C ALA A 238 1.81 -18.79 -15.38
N GLY A 239 1.11 -18.76 -16.53
CA GLY A 239 -0.35 -18.87 -16.61
C GLY A 239 -1.09 -17.57 -16.92
N ALA A 240 -0.40 -16.49 -17.31
CA ALA A 240 -1.06 -15.26 -17.75
C ALA A 240 -1.78 -15.47 -19.09
N ASP A 241 -2.96 -14.87 -19.25
CA ASP A 241 -3.67 -14.78 -20.53
C ASP A 241 -2.89 -13.87 -21.48
N PRO A 242 -2.41 -14.38 -22.64
CA PRO A 242 -1.68 -13.59 -23.63
C PRO A 242 -2.41 -12.33 -24.09
N GLY A 243 -3.75 -12.34 -24.12
CA GLY A 243 -4.57 -11.22 -24.55
C GLY A 243 -4.61 -10.05 -23.55
N THR A 244 -4.14 -10.27 -22.32
CA THR A 244 -4.19 -9.29 -21.22
C THR A 244 -2.80 -8.76 -20.82
N ILE A 245 -1.73 -9.23 -21.48
CA ILE A 245 -0.38 -8.86 -21.12
C ILE A 245 -0.15 -7.36 -21.32
N GLN A 246 0.41 -6.73 -20.30
CA GLN A 246 0.91 -5.37 -20.32
C GLN A 246 2.32 -5.30 -19.72
N ILE A 247 3.16 -4.43 -20.27
CA ILE A 247 4.45 -4.09 -19.68
C ILE A 247 4.21 -2.98 -18.65
N VAL A 248 4.56 -3.25 -17.40
CA VAL A 248 4.29 -2.33 -16.27
C VAL A 248 5.54 -1.61 -15.80
N ASP A 249 6.72 -2.15 -16.10
CA ASP A 249 7.98 -1.53 -15.75
C ASP A 249 9.06 -1.89 -16.78
N VAL A 250 9.88 -0.89 -17.11
CA VAL A 250 11.07 -1.02 -17.96
C VAL A 250 12.15 -0.12 -17.36
N GLU A 251 13.19 -0.74 -16.80
CA GLU A 251 14.35 -0.06 -16.26
C GLU A 251 15.56 -0.35 -17.17
N ASP A 252 16.29 0.70 -17.53
CA ASP A 252 17.49 0.66 -18.36
C ASP A 252 18.57 1.44 -17.61
N VAL A 253 19.62 0.74 -17.17
CA VAL A 253 20.70 1.32 -16.37
C VAL A 253 22.04 1.02 -17.04
N PRO A 254 22.72 2.03 -17.60
CA PRO A 254 24.06 1.87 -18.16
C PRO A 254 25.07 1.42 -17.11
N LEU A 255 25.87 0.41 -17.44
CA LEU A 255 26.94 -0.12 -16.59
C LEU A 255 28.29 0.39 -17.10
N ALA A 256 28.63 1.62 -16.70
CA ALA A 256 29.79 2.35 -17.20
C ALA A 256 31.16 1.66 -17.00
N TYR A 257 31.25 0.68 -16.10
CA TYR A 257 32.48 -0.06 -15.79
C TYR A 257 32.64 -1.37 -16.57
N LEU A 258 31.65 -1.75 -17.38
CA LEU A 258 31.71 -2.94 -18.21
C LEU A 258 32.01 -2.58 -19.67
N PRO A 259 32.82 -3.40 -20.37
CA PRO A 259 33.04 -3.23 -21.80
C PRO A 259 31.76 -3.49 -22.58
N GLY A 260 31.67 -3.03 -23.83
CA GLY A 260 30.53 -3.35 -24.69
C GLY A 260 29.36 -2.37 -24.63
N ASN A 261 29.55 -1.17 -24.07
CA ASN A 261 28.48 -0.24 -23.70
C ASN A 261 27.34 -0.95 -22.96
N ALA A 262 27.73 -1.76 -21.97
CA ALA A 262 26.82 -2.70 -21.35
C ALA A 262 25.71 -1.97 -20.58
N THR A 263 24.49 -2.44 -20.73
CA THR A 263 23.31 -1.88 -20.08
C THR A 263 22.54 -2.99 -19.40
N ARG A 264 22.21 -2.81 -18.12
CA ARG A 264 21.28 -3.70 -17.43
C ARG A 264 19.87 -3.27 -17.81
N ILE A 265 19.11 -4.18 -18.39
CA ILE A 265 17.72 -3.98 -18.75
C ILE A 265 16.87 -4.91 -17.89
N ARG A 266 15.89 -4.32 -17.21
CA ARG A 266 14.89 -5.04 -16.43
C ARG A 266 13.52 -4.73 -16.99
N VAL A 267 12.72 -5.77 -17.21
CA VAL A 267 11.35 -5.64 -17.72
C VAL A 267 10.42 -6.51 -16.90
N LYS A 268 9.28 -5.94 -16.51
CA LYS A 268 8.19 -6.64 -15.86
C LYS A 268 6.94 -6.60 -16.73
N ALA A 269 6.47 -7.78 -17.09
CA ALA A 269 5.19 -7.99 -17.76
C ALA A 269 4.19 -8.57 -16.76
N VAL A 270 2.93 -8.18 -16.86
CA VAL A 270 1.84 -8.79 -16.08
C VAL A 270 0.63 -9.05 -16.97
N GLY A 271 -0.18 -10.04 -16.62
CA GLY A 271 -1.48 -10.30 -17.23
C GLY A 271 -2.42 -11.00 -16.25
N ASP A 272 -3.69 -11.05 -16.61
CA ASP A 272 -4.71 -11.75 -15.83
C ASP A 272 -4.48 -13.26 -15.91
N LEU A 273 -4.90 -13.99 -14.88
CA LEU A 273 -4.80 -15.45 -14.90
C LEU A 273 -5.69 -16.01 -16.01
N ALA A 274 -5.11 -16.83 -16.90
CA ALA A 274 -5.87 -17.56 -17.90
C ALA A 274 -6.77 -18.60 -17.19
N LEU A 275 -8.05 -18.29 -17.03
CA LEU A 275 -9.07 -19.22 -16.51
C LEU A 275 -9.44 -20.26 -17.59
N ALA A 276 -8.45 -20.95 -18.14
CA ALA A 276 -8.67 -22.07 -19.06
C ALA A 276 -8.60 -23.39 -18.27
N GLY A 277 -9.76 -23.93 -17.86
CA GLY A 277 -9.90 -25.34 -17.48
C GLY A 277 -10.16 -25.69 -16.00
N VAL A 278 -10.67 -24.76 -15.19
CA VAL A 278 -11.21 -25.11 -13.85
C VAL A 278 -12.72 -24.87 -13.82
N ILE A 279 -13.47 -25.75 -14.50
CA ILE A 279 -14.89 -26.02 -14.23
C ILE A 279 -15.06 -27.55 -14.28
#